data_AF-A0A651EVQ4-F1
#
_entry.id   AF-A0A651EVQ4-F1
#
_cell.length_a   1.000
_cell.length_b   1.000
_cell.length_c   1.000
_cell.angle_alpha   90.00
_cell.angle_beta   90.00
_cell.angle_gamma   90.00
#
_symmetry.space_group_name_H-M   'P 1'
#
loop_
_entity.id
_entity.type
_entity.pdbx_description
1 polymer ?
#
loop_
_entity_poly.entity_id
_entity_poly.type
_entity_poly.pdbx_seq_one_letter_code
_entity_poly.pdbx_strand_id
1 'polypeptide(L)'
;MIFSSDNVAPCAPEIMQAIADANAGAAMPYGADDASRRLSALVAEVFEREATVHLVSTGTAANALALATLTAPWTAVHCHREAHVEVDECGAPEFFTGGAKLALHDGPHGRIDPVALEAALNRAARGVHHVQPGALSLTQATEYGAVYTPDEIARLTGLAKAAGLPVHMDGTRFANAVARLGCAPADLTWRAGVDVLCLGATKNGAIAAEAVILFDPAKAWEFELRRKRGGHLWSKMRFMAAQMEAYLANGLWLRLAAHANAMADRLAAGLAAIDGVTLPHPVEANMLFPRFPLRGHRALAAAGARYYPWPAAETLEGPDDRIGGCRLVCSWATEAVEVDRFLAVLREALDG
;
A
#
# COMPACT_ATOMS: atom_id res chain seq x y z
N MET A 1 -9.31 -14.47 15.48
CA MET A 1 -10.14 -13.50 14.72
C MET A 1 -9.55 -12.11 14.87
N ILE A 2 -8.36 -11.88 14.30
CA ILE A 2 -7.74 -10.55 14.26
C ILE A 2 -7.80 -10.04 12.83
N PHE A 3 -8.63 -9.03 12.58
CA PHE A 3 -8.88 -8.40 11.27
C PHE A 3 -8.58 -6.90 11.28
N SER A 4 -7.79 -6.42 12.26
CA SER A 4 -7.51 -4.99 12.45
C SER A 4 -6.59 -4.40 11.38
N SER A 5 -5.53 -5.12 11.02
CA SER A 5 -4.58 -4.76 9.96
C SER A 5 -3.73 -5.97 9.62
N ASP A 6 -3.28 -6.07 8.38
CA ASP A 6 -2.21 -6.94 7.92
C ASP A 6 -0.83 -6.64 8.54
N ASN A 7 -0.62 -5.46 9.15
CA ASN A 7 0.59 -5.15 9.95
C ASN A 7 0.72 -6.01 11.22
N VAL A 8 -0.35 -6.69 11.66
CA VAL A 8 -0.31 -7.55 12.86
C VAL A 8 0.06 -9.00 12.54
N ALA A 9 0.18 -9.33 11.25
CA ALA A 9 0.54 -10.65 10.79
C ALA A 9 1.99 -10.98 11.16
N PRO A 10 2.33 -12.27 11.37
CA PRO A 10 3.70 -12.68 11.59
C PRO A 10 4.56 -12.48 10.33
N CYS A 11 5.86 -12.71 10.49
CA CYS A 11 6.79 -12.85 9.37
C CYS A 11 6.57 -14.20 8.66
N ALA A 12 6.66 -14.22 7.32
CA ALA A 12 6.62 -15.44 6.54
C ALA A 12 7.82 -16.35 6.90
N PRO A 13 7.63 -17.67 7.07
CA PRO A 13 8.72 -18.57 7.47
C PRO A 13 9.93 -18.52 6.55
N GLU A 14 9.71 -18.43 5.22
CA GLU A 14 10.77 -18.33 4.22
C GLU A 14 11.62 -17.05 4.43
N ILE A 15 10.97 -15.94 4.79
CA ILE A 15 11.63 -14.66 5.05
C ILE A 15 12.39 -14.70 6.39
N MET A 16 11.79 -15.30 7.42
CA MET A 16 12.45 -15.48 8.72
C MET A 16 13.71 -16.34 8.59
N GLN A 17 13.66 -17.41 7.78
CA GLN A 17 14.82 -18.24 7.51
C GLN A 17 15.90 -17.44 6.75
N ALA A 18 15.54 -16.65 5.75
CA ALA A 18 16.50 -15.82 5.02
C ALA A 18 17.21 -14.80 5.93
N ILE A 19 16.52 -14.23 6.92
CA ILE A 19 17.14 -13.38 7.94
C ILE A 19 18.14 -14.17 8.79
N ALA A 20 17.77 -15.37 9.23
CA ALA A 20 18.64 -16.24 10.02
C ALA A 20 19.91 -16.60 9.24
N ASP A 21 19.77 -16.94 7.96
CA ASP A 21 20.89 -17.26 7.07
C ASP A 21 21.80 -16.04 6.85
N ALA A 22 21.21 -14.85 6.68
CA ALA A 22 21.95 -13.59 6.57
C ALA A 22 22.72 -13.21 7.84
N ASN A 23 22.49 -13.88 8.97
CA ASN A 23 23.22 -13.65 10.21
C ASN A 23 24.61 -14.33 10.24
N ALA A 24 24.95 -15.16 9.25
CA ALA A 24 26.26 -15.80 9.16
C ALA A 24 27.36 -14.81 8.74
N GLY A 25 28.51 -14.85 9.43
CA GLY A 25 29.71 -14.09 9.07
C GLY A 25 29.55 -12.56 9.12
N ALA A 26 30.58 -11.87 8.62
CA ALA A 26 30.57 -10.41 8.43
C ALA A 26 30.21 -10.07 6.98
N ALA A 27 29.62 -8.89 6.76
CA ALA A 27 29.31 -8.37 5.43
C ALA A 27 29.62 -6.88 5.36
N MET A 28 29.84 -6.38 4.15
CA MET A 28 30.03 -4.95 3.92
C MET A 28 28.76 -4.16 4.29
N PRO A 29 28.89 -2.96 4.87
CA PRO A 29 27.76 -2.21 5.39
C PRO A 29 27.04 -1.42 4.29
N TYR A 30 25.91 -0.79 4.66
CA TYR A 30 25.23 0.25 3.88
C TYR A 30 24.85 -0.18 2.45
N GLY A 31 24.48 -1.44 2.26
CA GLY A 31 24.03 -1.98 0.96
C GLY A 31 25.15 -2.47 0.04
N ALA A 32 26.39 -2.50 0.53
CA ALA A 32 27.52 -3.07 -0.21
C ALA A 32 27.67 -4.60 -0.04
N ASP A 33 26.73 -5.25 0.66
CA ASP A 33 26.63 -6.71 0.80
C ASP A 33 26.05 -7.39 -0.45
N ASP A 34 26.28 -8.69 -0.58
CA ASP A 34 25.92 -9.44 -1.78
C ASP A 34 24.40 -9.59 -1.99
N ALA A 35 23.61 -9.69 -0.91
CA ALA A 35 22.15 -9.72 -1.01
C ALA A 35 21.63 -8.41 -1.62
N SER A 36 22.13 -7.27 -1.14
CA SER A 36 21.77 -5.96 -1.66
C SER A 36 22.14 -5.80 -3.14
N ARG A 37 23.30 -6.30 -3.57
CA ARG A 37 23.75 -6.24 -4.98
C ARG A 37 22.88 -7.04 -5.93
N ARG A 38 22.29 -8.14 -5.48
CA ARG A 38 21.42 -9.00 -6.32
C ARG A 38 20.03 -8.42 -6.55
N LEU A 39 19.57 -7.50 -5.68
CA LEU A 39 18.21 -6.97 -5.76
C LEU A 39 17.89 -6.23 -7.05
N SER A 40 18.82 -5.45 -7.60
CA SER A 40 18.56 -4.77 -8.88
C SER A 40 18.34 -5.74 -10.03
N ALA A 41 19.06 -6.86 -10.07
CA ALA A 41 18.85 -7.90 -11.08
C ALA A 41 17.50 -8.60 -10.89
N LEU A 42 17.16 -8.93 -9.64
CA LEU A 42 15.87 -9.56 -9.31
C LEU A 42 14.68 -8.65 -9.63
N VAL A 43 14.78 -7.36 -9.30
CA VAL A 43 13.76 -6.38 -9.67
C VAL A 43 13.69 -6.20 -11.18
N ALA A 44 14.82 -6.19 -11.89
CA ALA A 44 14.82 -6.11 -13.34
C ALA A 44 14.14 -7.31 -14.00
N GLU A 45 14.30 -8.51 -13.43
CA GLU A 45 13.55 -9.71 -13.85
C GLU A 45 12.06 -9.57 -13.57
N VAL A 46 11.67 -9.24 -12.33
CA VAL A 46 10.27 -9.17 -11.90
C VAL A 46 9.48 -8.06 -12.61
N PHE A 47 10.12 -6.92 -12.87
CA PHE A 47 9.48 -5.76 -13.50
C PHE A 47 9.83 -5.63 -14.98
N GLU A 48 10.58 -6.57 -15.55
CA GLU A 48 10.94 -6.60 -16.98
C GLU A 48 11.61 -5.30 -17.46
N ARG A 49 12.38 -4.64 -16.57
CA ARG A 49 13.04 -3.36 -16.83
C ARG A 49 14.17 -3.10 -15.83
N GLU A 50 15.32 -2.63 -16.33
CA GLU A 50 16.38 -2.11 -15.45
C GLU A 50 15.87 -0.97 -14.56
N ALA A 51 16.06 -1.12 -13.26
CA ALA A 51 15.64 -0.16 -12.24
C ALA A 51 16.64 -0.15 -11.08
N THR A 52 16.69 0.97 -10.35
CA THR A 52 17.44 1.01 -9.10
C THR A 52 16.51 0.71 -7.93
N VAL A 53 17.05 0.02 -6.92
CA VAL A 53 16.28 -0.47 -5.77
C VAL A 53 16.92 0.05 -4.51
N HIS A 54 16.14 0.74 -3.69
CA HIS A 54 16.60 1.32 -2.45
C HIS A 54 15.70 0.90 -1.31
N LEU A 55 16.25 0.11 -0.39
CA LEU A 55 15.49 -0.40 0.75
C LEU A 55 15.36 0.65 1.86
N VAL A 56 14.19 0.67 2.50
CA VAL A 56 13.89 1.43 3.72
C VAL A 56 12.99 0.61 4.64
N SER A 57 12.89 1.00 5.91
CA SER A 57 12.23 0.17 6.93
C SER A 57 10.71 0.34 7.04
N THR A 58 10.13 1.41 6.47
CA THR A 58 8.69 1.70 6.60
C THR A 58 8.12 2.32 5.33
N GLY A 59 6.82 2.09 5.09
CA GLY A 59 6.09 2.69 3.96
C GLY A 59 6.09 4.21 3.99
N THR A 60 5.88 4.81 5.17
CA THR A 60 5.96 6.28 5.35
C THR A 60 7.31 6.85 4.90
N ALA A 61 8.42 6.19 5.26
CA ALA A 61 9.74 6.64 4.81
C ALA A 61 9.92 6.45 3.30
N ALA A 62 9.41 5.34 2.75
CA ALA A 62 9.45 5.06 1.32
C ALA A 62 8.74 6.16 0.52
N ASN A 63 7.47 6.41 0.85
CA ASN A 63 6.63 7.43 0.20
C ASN A 63 7.23 8.82 0.34
N ALA A 64 7.56 9.25 1.57
CA ALA A 64 8.06 10.59 1.81
C ALA A 64 9.41 10.86 1.12
N LEU A 65 10.34 9.90 1.12
CA LEU A 65 11.61 10.03 0.40
C LEU A 65 11.43 10.00 -1.12
N ALA A 66 10.55 9.12 -1.64
CA ALA A 66 10.27 9.06 -3.07
C ALA A 66 9.67 10.37 -3.57
N LEU A 67 8.63 10.89 -2.90
CA LEU A 67 8.01 12.17 -3.23
C LEU A 67 9.00 13.33 -3.11
N ALA A 68 9.87 13.34 -2.10
CA ALA A 68 10.91 14.35 -1.95
C ALA A 68 11.93 14.36 -3.10
N THR A 69 12.19 13.23 -3.74
CA THR A 69 13.05 13.13 -4.93
C THR A 69 12.34 13.61 -6.21
N LEU A 70 11.01 13.58 -6.23
CA LEU A 70 10.19 13.95 -7.38
C LEU A 70 9.69 15.41 -7.34
N THR A 71 9.80 16.08 -6.19
CA THR A 71 9.19 17.40 -5.98
C THR A 71 10.15 18.43 -5.41
N ALA A 72 9.83 19.69 -5.64
CA ALA A 72 10.48 20.82 -5.00
C ALA A 72 9.55 21.45 -3.94
N PRO A 73 10.08 22.22 -2.97
CA PRO A 73 9.29 22.80 -1.88
C PRO A 73 8.08 23.64 -2.32
N TRP A 74 8.13 24.26 -3.50
CA TRP A 74 7.06 25.11 -4.02
C TRP A 74 6.09 24.38 -4.97
N THR A 75 6.19 23.05 -5.05
CA THR A 75 5.37 22.23 -5.95
C THR A 75 4.24 21.49 -5.20
N ALA A 76 3.27 20.97 -5.95
CA ALA A 76 2.15 20.19 -5.41
C ALA A 76 2.30 18.69 -5.70
N VAL A 77 2.06 17.85 -4.70
CA VAL A 77 1.81 16.41 -4.89
C VAL A 77 0.30 16.19 -4.98
N HIS A 78 -0.17 15.76 -6.14
CA HIS A 78 -1.57 15.42 -6.37
C HIS A 78 -1.84 14.00 -5.86
N CYS A 79 -2.76 13.84 -4.91
CA CYS A 79 -3.14 12.55 -4.34
C CYS A 79 -4.64 12.49 -4.06
N HIS A 80 -5.16 11.29 -3.80
CA HIS A 80 -6.52 11.15 -3.32
C HIS A 80 -6.64 11.70 -1.88
N ARG A 81 -7.80 12.24 -1.49
CA ARG A 81 -8.05 12.78 -0.13
C ARG A 81 -7.82 11.75 0.98
N GLU A 82 -8.08 10.49 0.67
CA GLU A 82 -7.92 9.36 1.57
C GLU A 82 -6.55 8.67 1.43
N ALA A 83 -5.64 9.26 0.65
CA ALA A 83 -4.33 8.67 0.43
C ALA A 83 -3.54 8.60 1.75
N HIS A 84 -2.79 7.52 1.96
CA HIS A 84 -2.00 7.34 3.18
C HIS A 84 -1.04 8.51 3.43
N VAL A 85 -0.42 9.03 2.37
CA VAL A 85 0.45 10.22 2.39
C VAL A 85 -0.21 11.48 2.94
N GLU A 86 -1.54 11.60 2.85
CA GLU A 86 -2.33 12.69 3.44
C GLU A 86 -2.78 12.33 4.87
N VAL A 87 -3.35 11.14 5.07
CA VAL A 87 -4.14 10.83 6.28
C VAL A 87 -3.32 10.22 7.42
N ASP A 88 -2.34 9.37 7.11
CA ASP A 88 -1.76 8.42 8.07
C ASP A 88 -0.22 8.54 8.21
N GLU A 89 0.38 9.60 7.66
CA GLU A 89 1.85 9.81 7.70
C GLU A 89 2.30 10.97 8.59
N CYS A 90 1.37 11.60 9.33
CA CYS A 90 1.68 12.70 10.24
C CYS A 90 2.50 13.83 9.59
N GLY A 91 2.18 14.16 8.33
CA GLY A 91 2.89 15.18 7.56
C GLY A 91 4.32 14.81 7.14
N ALA A 92 4.67 13.53 7.09
CA ALA A 92 5.98 13.10 6.63
C ALA A 92 6.30 13.59 5.19
N PRO A 93 5.38 13.53 4.21
CA PRO A 93 5.65 14.08 2.89
C PRO A 93 6.05 15.56 2.94
N GLU A 94 5.31 16.42 3.65
CA GLU A 94 5.64 17.84 3.81
C GLU A 94 7.00 18.03 4.47
N PHE A 95 7.32 17.24 5.50
CA PHE A 95 8.62 17.29 6.17
C PHE A 95 9.79 16.95 5.22
N PHE A 96 9.71 15.83 4.49
CA PHE A 96 10.80 15.36 3.63
C PHE A 96 10.94 16.14 2.32
N THR A 97 9.83 16.64 1.78
CA THR A 97 9.82 17.47 0.55
C THR A 97 10.29 18.90 0.81
N GLY A 98 10.41 19.31 2.09
CA GLY A 98 10.76 20.67 2.47
C GLY A 98 9.59 21.65 2.34
N GLY A 99 8.36 21.16 2.45
CA GLY A 99 7.13 21.97 2.43
C GLY A 99 6.33 21.93 1.13
N ALA A 100 6.55 20.94 0.26
CA ALA A 100 5.66 20.73 -0.89
C ALA A 100 4.22 20.52 -0.39
N LYS A 101 3.25 21.03 -1.15
CA LYS A 101 1.84 21.00 -0.75
C LYS A 101 1.18 19.72 -1.25
N LEU A 102 0.32 19.09 -0.44
CA LEU A 102 -0.60 18.07 -0.93
C LEU A 102 -1.84 18.71 -1.60
N ALA A 103 -2.14 18.29 -2.82
CA ALA A 103 -3.27 18.75 -3.63
C ALA A 103 -4.27 17.61 -3.78
N LEU A 104 -5.35 17.69 -2.99
CA LEU A 104 -6.28 16.59 -2.80
C LEU A 104 -7.31 16.51 -3.93
N HIS A 105 -7.53 15.29 -4.39
CA HIS A 105 -8.58 14.93 -5.33
C HIS A 105 -9.53 13.92 -4.70
N ASP A 106 -10.74 13.90 -5.22
CA ASP A 106 -11.77 12.95 -4.82
C ASP A 106 -12.01 11.93 -5.93
N GLY A 107 -12.68 10.85 -5.57
CA GLY A 107 -13.26 9.89 -6.50
C GLY A 107 -13.69 8.61 -5.80
N PRO A 108 -14.41 7.72 -6.49
CA PRO A 108 -15.02 6.56 -5.87
C PRO A 108 -13.97 5.57 -5.36
N HIS A 109 -14.21 5.00 -4.17
CA HIS A 109 -13.42 3.90 -3.60
C HIS A 109 -11.91 4.18 -3.46
N GLY A 110 -11.54 5.44 -3.22
CA GLY A 110 -10.13 5.84 -3.09
C GLY A 110 -9.42 6.00 -4.43
N ARG A 111 -10.16 5.91 -5.55
CA ARG A 111 -9.63 6.15 -6.89
C ARG A 111 -9.76 7.63 -7.23
N ILE A 112 -8.72 8.25 -7.76
CA ILE A 112 -8.75 9.65 -8.24
C ILE A 112 -9.67 9.73 -9.47
N ASP A 113 -10.62 10.66 -9.48
CA ASP A 113 -11.40 10.96 -10.68
C ASP A 113 -10.50 11.63 -11.74
N PRO A 114 -10.30 11.00 -12.91
CA PRO A 114 -9.47 11.57 -13.97
C PRO A 114 -9.99 12.91 -14.50
N VAL A 115 -11.31 13.16 -14.49
CA VAL A 115 -11.88 14.44 -14.94
C VAL A 115 -11.53 15.57 -13.96
N ALA A 116 -11.68 15.31 -12.67
CA ALA A 116 -11.26 16.25 -11.63
C ALA A 116 -9.76 16.53 -11.67
N LEU A 117 -8.93 15.49 -11.87
CA LEU A 117 -7.49 15.62 -12.00
C LEU A 117 -7.11 16.50 -13.19
N GLU A 118 -7.63 16.21 -14.39
CA GLU A 118 -7.37 16.99 -15.59
C GLU A 118 -7.77 18.47 -15.41
N ALA A 119 -8.95 18.71 -14.84
CA ALA A 119 -9.42 20.06 -14.58
C ALA A 119 -8.52 20.82 -13.58
N ALA A 120 -7.96 20.14 -12.58
CA ALA A 120 -7.02 20.73 -11.64
C ALA A 120 -5.67 21.04 -12.28
N LEU A 121 -5.12 20.12 -13.09
CA LEU A 121 -3.86 20.31 -13.81
C LEU A 121 -3.95 21.49 -14.78
N ASN A 122 -5.07 21.62 -15.51
CA ASN A 122 -5.33 22.75 -16.42
C ASN A 122 -5.46 24.10 -15.70
N ARG A 123 -5.67 24.12 -14.38
CA ARG A 123 -5.73 25.36 -13.58
C ARG A 123 -4.42 25.70 -12.88
N ALA A 124 -3.46 24.78 -12.83
CA ALA A 124 -2.21 24.96 -12.11
C ALA A 124 -1.28 26.00 -12.76
N ALA A 125 -0.21 26.39 -12.04
CA ALA A 125 0.94 27.14 -12.58
C ALA A 125 0.66 28.51 -13.22
N ARG A 126 -0.31 29.29 -12.72
CA ARG A 126 -0.65 30.62 -13.24
C ARG A 126 0.32 31.72 -12.75
N GLY A 127 1.62 31.55 -13.00
CA GLY A 127 2.67 32.47 -12.58
C GLY A 127 3.14 32.29 -11.13
N VAL A 128 4.03 33.18 -10.69
CA VAL A 128 4.85 33.04 -9.46
C VAL A 128 4.04 32.98 -8.15
N HIS A 129 2.79 33.47 -8.14
CA HIS A 129 1.94 33.50 -6.94
C HIS A 129 1.27 32.16 -6.63
N HIS A 130 1.37 31.17 -7.52
CA HIS A 130 0.67 29.89 -7.39
C HIS A 130 1.66 28.75 -7.12
N VAL A 131 1.19 27.70 -6.46
CA VAL A 131 1.94 26.44 -6.31
C VAL A 131 2.21 25.86 -7.70
N GLN A 132 3.44 25.40 -7.92
CA GLN A 132 3.86 24.85 -9.21
C GLN A 132 3.49 23.36 -9.32
N PRO A 133 3.39 22.81 -10.54
CA PRO A 133 3.15 21.38 -10.72
C PRO A 133 4.28 20.57 -10.10
N GLY A 134 3.95 19.53 -9.34
CA GLY A 134 4.91 18.64 -8.70
C GLY A 134 4.77 17.23 -9.24
N ALA A 135 4.17 16.33 -8.47
CA ALA A 135 4.03 14.91 -8.83
C ALA A 135 2.57 14.45 -8.73
N LEU A 136 2.24 13.36 -9.39
CA LEU A 136 1.03 12.57 -9.10
C LEU A 136 1.40 11.40 -8.19
N SER A 137 0.64 11.16 -7.13
CA SER A 137 0.77 10.02 -6.23
C SER A 137 -0.49 9.16 -6.28
N LEU A 138 -0.33 7.89 -6.67
CA LEU A 138 -1.39 6.88 -6.69
C LEU A 138 -1.13 5.83 -5.60
N THR A 139 -2.18 5.25 -5.02
CA THR A 139 -2.07 4.11 -4.11
C THR A 139 -2.63 2.86 -4.78
N GLN A 140 -1.88 1.75 -4.77
CA GLN A 140 -2.27 0.50 -5.42
C GLN A 140 -1.94 -0.72 -4.54
N ALA A 141 -2.91 -1.50 -4.04
CA ALA A 141 -4.36 -1.20 -3.99
C ALA A 141 -4.67 0.03 -3.11
N THR A 142 -5.81 0.68 -3.33
CA THR A 142 -6.23 1.88 -2.57
C THR A 142 -6.46 1.61 -1.09
N GLU A 143 -6.56 2.67 -0.31
CA GLU A 143 -6.85 2.63 1.13
C GLU A 143 -8.23 2.03 1.44
N TYR A 144 -9.12 1.99 0.45
CA TYR A 144 -10.43 1.33 0.51
C TYR A 144 -10.46 -0.06 -0.13
N GLY A 145 -9.30 -0.63 -0.45
CA GLY A 145 -9.18 -2.01 -0.95
C GLY A 145 -9.60 -2.17 -2.41
N ALA A 146 -9.82 -1.06 -3.12
CA ALA A 146 -10.06 -1.06 -4.54
C ALA A 146 -8.73 -1.14 -5.32
N VAL A 147 -8.77 -1.62 -6.55
CA VAL A 147 -7.62 -1.80 -7.42
C VAL A 147 -7.82 -0.97 -8.69
N TYR A 148 -6.79 -0.24 -9.10
CA TYR A 148 -6.75 0.33 -10.45
C TYR A 148 -6.29 -0.73 -11.45
N THR A 149 -6.98 -0.83 -12.58
CA THR A 149 -6.53 -1.61 -13.75
C THR A 149 -5.35 -0.92 -14.45
N PRO A 150 -4.57 -1.63 -15.30
CA PRO A 150 -3.52 -1.03 -16.11
C PRO A 150 -4.01 0.19 -16.92
N ASP A 151 -5.20 0.10 -17.51
CA ASP A 151 -5.78 1.17 -18.33
C ASP A 151 -6.17 2.40 -17.48
N GLU A 152 -6.72 2.19 -16.28
CA GLU A 152 -7.03 3.29 -15.36
C GLU A 152 -5.74 4.01 -14.88
N ILE A 153 -4.68 3.26 -14.59
CA ILE A 153 -3.37 3.83 -14.26
C ILE A 153 -2.84 4.61 -15.45
N ALA A 154 -2.78 4.00 -16.64
CA ALA A 154 -2.28 4.65 -17.86
C ALA A 154 -3.05 5.93 -18.22
N ARG A 155 -4.36 5.96 -17.95
CA ARG A 155 -5.18 7.17 -18.12
C ARG A 155 -4.74 8.30 -17.18
N LEU A 156 -4.57 8.01 -15.89
CA LEU A 156 -4.18 9.02 -14.89
C LEU A 156 -2.74 9.48 -15.09
N THR A 157 -1.82 8.56 -15.36
CA THR A 157 -0.43 8.90 -15.65
C THR A 157 -0.31 9.67 -16.96
N GLY A 158 -1.09 9.34 -17.99
CA GLY A 158 -1.14 10.09 -19.25
C GLY A 158 -1.46 11.57 -19.02
N LEU A 159 -2.43 11.88 -18.15
CA LEU A 159 -2.74 13.25 -17.74
C LEU A 159 -1.57 13.92 -17.02
N ALA A 160 -0.94 13.23 -16.07
CA ALA A 160 0.23 13.75 -15.34
C ALA A 160 1.40 14.03 -16.29
N LYS A 161 1.72 13.09 -17.20
CA LYS A 161 2.80 13.21 -18.17
C LYS A 161 2.54 14.34 -19.17
N ALA A 162 1.31 14.52 -19.63
CA ALA A 162 0.94 15.65 -20.50
C ALA A 162 1.17 17.01 -19.81
N ALA A 163 1.06 17.06 -18.49
CA ALA A 163 1.37 18.24 -17.68
C ALA A 163 2.83 18.29 -17.18
N GLY A 164 3.68 17.32 -17.55
CA GLY A 164 5.09 17.26 -17.19
C GLY A 164 5.39 16.79 -15.75
N LEU A 165 4.43 16.12 -15.09
CA LEU A 165 4.58 15.64 -13.71
C LEU A 165 5.12 14.20 -13.70
N PRO A 166 6.12 13.88 -12.85
CA PRO A 166 6.43 12.50 -12.53
C PRO A 166 5.30 11.83 -11.72
N VAL A 167 5.31 10.51 -11.72
CA VAL A 167 4.31 9.65 -11.08
C VAL A 167 4.95 8.76 -10.02
N HIS A 168 4.49 8.92 -8.80
CA HIS A 168 4.74 8.05 -7.65
C HIS A 168 3.59 7.06 -7.48
N MET A 169 3.92 5.81 -7.12
CA MET A 169 2.96 4.81 -6.68
C MET A 169 3.31 4.33 -5.27
N ASP A 170 2.42 4.58 -4.31
CA ASP A 170 2.38 3.87 -3.04
C ASP A 170 1.89 2.45 -3.32
N GLY A 171 2.83 1.51 -3.27
CA GLY A 171 2.62 0.09 -3.49
C GLY A 171 2.58 -0.72 -2.20
N THR A 172 2.16 -0.11 -1.08
CA THR A 172 2.05 -0.77 0.23
C THR A 172 1.29 -2.11 0.16
N ARG A 173 0.33 -2.24 -0.76
CA ARG A 173 -0.40 -3.49 -1.08
C ARG A 173 -0.35 -3.84 -2.56
N PHE A 174 0.78 -3.55 -3.21
CA PHE A 174 0.94 -3.76 -4.65
C PHE A 174 0.82 -5.24 -5.04
N ALA A 175 1.38 -6.15 -4.23
CA ALA A 175 1.27 -7.59 -4.45
C ALA A 175 -0.19 -8.07 -4.49
N ASN A 176 -1.08 -7.50 -3.66
CA ASN A 176 -2.51 -7.83 -3.67
C ASN A 176 -3.18 -7.40 -4.97
N ALA A 177 -2.84 -6.23 -5.50
CA ALA A 177 -3.35 -5.76 -6.78
C ALA A 177 -2.86 -6.63 -7.95
N VAL A 178 -1.56 -6.97 -7.99
CA VAL A 178 -0.98 -7.87 -9.01
C VAL A 178 -1.66 -9.24 -8.96
N ALA A 179 -1.79 -9.84 -7.77
CA ALA A 179 -2.42 -11.14 -7.59
C ALA A 179 -3.92 -11.13 -7.96
N ARG A 180 -4.64 -10.02 -7.71
CA ARG A 180 -6.05 -9.87 -8.12
C ARG A 180 -6.20 -9.82 -9.63
N LEU A 181 -5.37 -9.01 -10.29
CA LEU A 181 -5.49 -8.74 -11.73
C LEU A 181 -4.86 -9.83 -12.60
N GLY A 182 -3.91 -10.59 -12.07
CA GLY A 182 -3.19 -11.62 -12.82
C GLY A 182 -2.34 -11.05 -13.96
N CYS A 183 -1.92 -9.79 -13.87
CA CYS A 183 -1.09 -9.11 -14.87
C CYS A 183 0.39 -9.08 -14.47
N ALA A 184 1.26 -8.66 -15.38
CA ALA A 184 2.66 -8.45 -15.03
C ALA A 184 2.82 -7.20 -14.12
N PRO A 185 3.77 -7.20 -13.17
CA PRO A 185 4.09 -6.01 -12.37
C PRO A 185 4.44 -4.78 -13.22
N ALA A 186 5.06 -5.01 -14.39
CA ALA A 186 5.39 -3.99 -15.37
C ALA A 186 4.14 -3.23 -15.89
N ASP A 187 3.01 -3.93 -16.06
CA ASP A 187 1.77 -3.40 -16.64
C ASP A 187 1.07 -2.43 -15.67
N LEU A 188 1.29 -2.58 -14.36
CA LEU A 188 0.77 -1.66 -13.33
C LEU A 188 1.76 -0.55 -12.97
N THR A 189 2.95 -0.53 -13.58
CA THR A 189 4.00 0.41 -13.21
C THR A 189 4.53 1.17 -14.43
N TRP A 190 5.74 0.89 -14.87
CA TRP A 190 6.43 1.72 -15.86
C TRP A 190 5.77 1.67 -17.25
N ARG A 191 5.13 0.54 -17.62
CA ARG A 191 4.38 0.46 -18.89
C ARG A 191 3.15 1.35 -18.86
N ALA A 192 2.57 1.54 -17.68
CA ALA A 192 1.49 2.47 -17.42
C ALA A 192 1.98 3.85 -16.96
N GLY A 193 3.27 4.19 -17.11
CA GLY A 193 3.79 5.54 -16.88
C GLY A 193 4.17 5.90 -15.44
N VAL A 194 4.25 4.93 -14.52
CA VAL A 194 4.78 5.14 -13.15
C VAL A 194 6.31 5.30 -13.19
N ASP A 195 6.84 6.30 -12.52
CA ASP A 195 8.29 6.56 -12.45
C ASP A 195 8.95 5.94 -11.21
N VAL A 196 8.21 5.89 -10.10
CA VAL A 196 8.68 5.36 -8.82
C VAL A 196 7.60 4.51 -8.17
N LEU A 197 7.95 3.29 -7.75
CA LEU A 197 7.10 2.42 -6.94
C LEU A 197 7.70 2.25 -5.54
N CYS A 198 6.90 2.48 -4.51
CA CYS A 198 7.20 2.06 -3.14
C CYS A 198 6.59 0.67 -2.91
N LEU A 199 7.35 -0.39 -3.20
CA LEU A 199 6.89 -1.77 -3.08
C LEU A 199 6.83 -2.21 -1.61
N GLY A 200 5.60 -2.45 -1.15
CA GLY A 200 5.26 -2.95 0.17
C GLY A 200 5.62 -4.42 0.38
N ALA A 201 6.49 -4.75 1.34
CA ALA A 201 6.70 -6.16 1.75
C ALA A 201 6.32 -6.42 3.21
N THR A 202 6.40 -5.41 4.09
CA THR A 202 6.07 -5.57 5.52
C THR A 202 4.65 -6.12 5.73
N LYS A 203 3.66 -5.56 5.02
CA LYS A 203 2.26 -6.02 5.12
C LYS A 203 1.98 -7.36 4.45
N ASN A 204 2.95 -7.93 3.74
CA ASN A 204 2.81 -9.17 2.99
C ASN A 204 3.90 -10.19 3.37
N GLY A 205 4.32 -10.18 4.64
CA GLY A 205 5.14 -11.24 5.22
C GLY A 205 6.55 -10.84 5.65
N ALA A 206 7.05 -9.65 5.30
CA ALA A 206 8.33 -9.17 5.84
C ALA A 206 8.18 -8.58 7.26
N ILE A 207 9.29 -8.43 7.99
CA ILE A 207 9.29 -7.81 9.32
C ILE A 207 9.28 -6.29 9.22
N ALA A 208 10.21 -5.75 8.42
CA ALA A 208 10.39 -4.30 8.23
C ALA A 208 11.28 -4.08 7.00
N ALA A 209 10.68 -4.18 5.82
CA ALA A 209 11.38 -3.98 4.56
C ALA A 209 10.41 -3.46 3.51
N GLU A 210 10.71 -2.29 2.95
CA GLU A 210 10.08 -1.74 1.76
C GLU A 210 11.14 -1.48 0.71
N ALA A 211 10.78 -1.56 -0.57
CA ALA A 211 11.68 -1.24 -1.68
C ALA A 211 11.16 -0.02 -2.45
N VAL A 212 11.96 1.05 -2.49
CA VAL A 212 11.73 2.13 -3.45
C VAL A 212 12.42 1.77 -4.76
N ILE A 213 11.62 1.51 -5.79
CA ILE A 213 12.05 1.12 -7.13
C ILE A 213 11.93 2.34 -8.03
N LEU A 214 13.06 2.83 -8.53
CA LEU A 214 13.12 3.96 -9.46
C LEU A 214 13.29 3.41 -10.88
N PHE A 215 12.32 3.64 -11.75
CA PHE A 215 12.38 3.24 -13.16
C PHE A 215 13.18 4.22 -14.03
N ASP A 216 13.53 5.39 -13.47
CA ASP A 216 14.53 6.33 -13.97
C ASP A 216 15.78 6.31 -13.07
N PRO A 217 16.89 5.71 -13.51
CA PRO A 217 18.12 5.61 -12.72
C PRO A 217 18.77 6.98 -12.46
N ALA A 218 18.43 8.04 -13.21
CA ALA A 218 19.00 9.37 -13.00
C ALA A 218 18.66 9.95 -11.61
N LYS A 219 17.59 9.47 -10.98
CA LYS A 219 17.14 9.88 -9.64
C LYS A 219 17.79 9.11 -8.48
N ALA A 220 18.50 8.02 -8.77
CA ALA A 220 19.04 7.13 -7.74
C ALA A 220 20.02 7.83 -6.79
N TRP A 221 20.90 8.69 -7.33
CA TRP A 221 21.88 9.40 -6.50
C TRP A 221 21.22 10.40 -5.54
N GLU A 222 20.26 11.18 -6.02
CA GLU A 222 19.51 12.10 -5.17
C GLU A 222 18.75 11.34 -4.07
N PHE A 223 18.12 10.21 -4.43
CA PHE A 223 17.42 9.37 -3.47
C PHE A 223 18.36 8.85 -2.37
N GLU A 224 19.56 8.36 -2.71
CA GLU A 224 20.54 7.89 -1.72
C GLU A 224 20.96 8.99 -0.74
N LEU A 225 21.20 10.21 -1.23
CA LEU A 225 21.52 11.35 -0.39
C LEU A 225 20.39 11.66 0.61
N ARG A 226 19.14 11.65 0.13
CA ARG A 226 17.95 11.87 0.96
C ARG A 226 17.76 10.74 1.96
N ARG A 227 17.89 9.47 1.54
CA ARG A 227 17.79 8.28 2.38
C ARG A 227 18.81 8.32 3.51
N LYS A 228 20.08 8.65 3.20
CA LYS A 228 21.14 8.80 4.21
C LYS A 228 20.84 9.95 5.16
N ARG A 229 20.50 11.12 4.64
CA ARG A 229 20.22 12.33 5.43
C ARG A 229 19.01 12.14 6.34
N GLY A 230 17.99 11.42 5.88
CA GLY A 230 16.79 11.08 6.63
C GLY A 230 16.99 9.96 7.66
N GLY A 231 18.19 9.38 7.77
CA GLY A 231 18.46 8.30 8.72
C GLY A 231 17.91 6.92 8.32
N HIS A 232 17.47 6.76 7.07
CA HIS A 232 16.87 5.52 6.57
C HIS A 232 17.86 4.59 5.85
N LEU A 233 19.15 4.93 5.83
CA LEU A 233 20.22 4.04 5.37
C LEU A 233 20.75 3.18 6.52
N TRP A 234 20.24 1.95 6.64
CA TRP A 234 20.68 1.00 7.67
C TRP A 234 22.15 0.56 7.47
N SER A 235 22.88 0.39 8.56
CA SER A 235 24.28 -0.07 8.52
C SER A 235 24.39 -1.55 8.15
N LYS A 236 23.57 -2.41 8.76
CA LYS A 236 23.51 -3.85 8.46
C LYS A 236 22.42 -4.17 7.42
N MET A 237 22.58 -3.61 6.22
CA MET A 237 21.56 -3.66 5.16
C MET A 237 21.18 -5.09 4.75
N ARG A 238 22.12 -6.05 4.82
CA ARG A 238 21.88 -7.48 4.55
C ARG A 238 20.60 -8.06 5.17
N PHE A 239 20.16 -7.60 6.34
CA PHE A 239 18.95 -8.12 6.98
C PHE A 239 17.65 -7.61 6.33
N MET A 240 17.67 -6.40 5.76
CA MET A 240 16.55 -5.88 4.97
C MET A 240 16.60 -6.46 3.56
N ALA A 241 17.81 -6.59 2.99
CA ALA A 241 18.01 -7.17 1.67
C ALA A 241 17.60 -8.65 1.61
N ALA A 242 17.97 -9.46 2.61
CA ALA A 242 17.55 -10.85 2.69
C ALA A 242 16.02 -11.01 2.76
N GLN A 243 15.32 -10.09 3.43
CA GLN A 243 13.86 -10.09 3.44
C GLN A 243 13.28 -9.85 2.05
N MET A 244 13.73 -8.79 1.36
CA MET A 244 13.24 -8.44 0.03
C MET A 244 13.63 -9.48 -1.03
N GLU A 245 14.83 -10.04 -0.93
CA GLU A 245 15.31 -11.11 -1.81
C GLU A 245 14.42 -12.36 -1.67
N ALA A 246 14.18 -12.83 -0.45
CA ALA A 246 13.30 -13.97 -0.20
C ALA A 246 11.85 -13.69 -0.62
N TYR A 247 11.35 -12.46 -0.38
CA TYR A 247 10.01 -12.04 -0.76
C TYR A 247 9.77 -12.10 -2.27
N LEU A 248 10.72 -11.62 -3.08
CA LEU A 248 10.62 -11.61 -4.53
C LEU A 248 10.98 -12.95 -5.19
N ALA A 249 11.73 -13.81 -4.49
CA ALA A 249 12.12 -15.12 -5.01
C ALA A 249 10.93 -16.08 -5.16
N ASN A 250 10.94 -16.88 -6.24
CA ASN A 250 10.04 -18.02 -6.46
C ASN A 250 8.54 -17.68 -6.31
N GLY A 251 8.16 -16.44 -6.60
CA GLY A 251 6.77 -15.98 -6.52
C GLY A 251 6.18 -15.95 -5.11
N LEU A 252 6.98 -15.96 -4.04
CA LEU A 252 6.51 -15.96 -2.66
C LEU A 252 5.52 -14.80 -2.40
N TRP A 253 5.92 -13.57 -2.72
CA TRP A 253 5.07 -12.38 -2.57
C TRP A 253 3.67 -12.51 -3.19
N LEU A 254 3.57 -13.10 -4.38
CA LEU A 254 2.27 -13.32 -5.04
C LEU A 254 1.46 -14.42 -4.36
N ARG A 255 2.08 -15.51 -3.90
CA ARG A 255 1.38 -16.56 -3.14
C ARG A 255 0.77 -16.02 -1.84
N LEU A 256 1.55 -15.23 -1.10
CA LEU A 256 1.12 -14.61 0.16
C LEU A 256 -0.04 -13.63 -0.07
N ALA A 257 0.07 -12.78 -1.09
CA ALA A 257 -0.97 -11.82 -1.45
C ALA A 257 -2.25 -12.48 -1.97
N ALA A 258 -2.13 -13.52 -2.81
CA ALA A 258 -3.25 -14.28 -3.32
C ALA A 258 -4.04 -14.97 -2.19
N HIS A 259 -3.34 -15.49 -1.17
CA HIS A 259 -4.00 -16.05 0.02
C HIS A 259 -4.79 -14.99 0.78
N ALA A 260 -4.18 -13.82 1.04
CA ALA A 260 -4.86 -12.72 1.73
C ALA A 260 -6.12 -12.26 0.97
N ASN A 261 -6.04 -12.14 -0.36
CA ASN A 261 -7.19 -11.83 -1.21
C ASN A 261 -8.26 -12.93 -1.15
N ALA A 262 -7.87 -14.21 -1.20
CA ALA A 262 -8.82 -15.33 -1.13
C ALA A 262 -9.58 -15.37 0.21
N MET A 263 -8.93 -15.02 1.33
CA MET A 263 -9.60 -14.89 2.62
C MET A 263 -10.57 -13.71 2.66
N ALA A 264 -10.21 -12.59 2.03
CA ALA A 264 -11.11 -11.45 1.88
C ALA A 264 -12.32 -11.80 1.01
N ASP A 265 -12.14 -12.52 -0.11
CA ASP A 265 -13.22 -13.00 -0.97
C ASP A 265 -14.18 -13.95 -0.22
N ARG A 266 -13.62 -14.89 0.56
CA ARG A 266 -14.41 -15.80 1.41
C ARG A 266 -15.25 -15.02 2.43
N LEU A 267 -14.63 -14.06 3.11
CA LEU A 267 -15.31 -13.22 4.08
C LEU A 267 -16.39 -12.36 3.41
N ALA A 268 -16.12 -11.77 2.25
CA ALA A 268 -17.07 -10.97 1.49
C ALA A 268 -18.30 -11.79 1.07
N ALA A 269 -18.08 -12.99 0.51
CA ALA A 269 -19.16 -13.88 0.11
C ALA A 269 -20.04 -14.29 1.29
N GLY A 270 -19.43 -14.58 2.45
CA GLY A 270 -20.16 -14.90 3.66
C GLY A 270 -20.95 -13.73 4.23
N LEU A 271 -20.39 -12.53 4.21
CA LEU A 271 -21.04 -11.30 4.68
C LEU A 271 -22.22 -10.90 3.79
N ALA A 272 -22.06 -11.00 2.47
CA ALA A 272 -23.12 -10.68 1.50
C ALA A 272 -24.34 -11.60 1.61
N ALA A 273 -24.19 -12.77 2.25
CA ALA A 273 -25.27 -13.73 2.50
C ALA A 273 -25.99 -13.52 3.84
N ILE A 274 -25.66 -12.48 4.61
CA ILE A 274 -26.29 -12.16 5.90
C ILE A 274 -27.15 -10.91 5.75
N ASP A 275 -28.44 -11.02 6.07
CA ASP A 275 -29.37 -9.90 6.01
C ASP A 275 -28.96 -8.75 6.96
N GLY A 276 -29.09 -7.52 6.48
CA GLY A 276 -28.67 -6.33 7.23
C GLY A 276 -27.17 -6.02 7.19
N VAL A 277 -26.38 -6.79 6.44
CA VAL A 277 -24.97 -6.48 6.14
C VAL A 277 -24.86 -5.82 4.77
N THR A 278 -24.04 -4.77 4.67
CA THR A 278 -23.74 -4.10 3.38
C THR A 278 -22.25 -3.89 3.20
N LEU A 279 -21.78 -3.94 1.95
CA LEU A 279 -20.40 -3.67 1.55
C LEU A 279 -20.37 -2.41 0.66
N PRO A 280 -20.03 -1.23 1.20
CA PRO A 280 -20.03 0.04 0.46
C PRO A 280 -18.86 0.20 -0.53
N HIS A 281 -17.83 -0.64 -0.41
CA HIS A 281 -16.66 -0.66 -1.28
C HIS A 281 -16.48 -2.03 -1.93
N PRO A 282 -15.94 -2.09 -3.16
CA PRO A 282 -15.60 -3.35 -3.79
C PRO A 282 -14.48 -4.06 -3.02
N VAL A 283 -14.51 -5.38 -3.01
CA VAL A 283 -13.47 -6.21 -2.38
C VAL A 283 -12.54 -6.71 -3.49
N GLU A 284 -11.55 -5.89 -3.82
CA GLU A 284 -10.60 -6.16 -4.92
C GLU A 284 -9.19 -6.50 -4.42
N ALA A 285 -8.93 -6.34 -3.12
CA ALA A 285 -7.67 -6.74 -2.48
C ALA A 285 -7.98 -7.55 -1.21
N ASN A 286 -7.34 -7.22 -0.09
CA ASN A 286 -7.44 -7.91 1.19
C ASN A 286 -8.22 -7.12 2.25
N MET A 287 -8.93 -6.06 1.87
CA MET A 287 -9.67 -5.19 2.80
C MET A 287 -11.16 -5.15 2.47
N LEU A 288 -11.97 -5.08 3.51
CA LEU A 288 -13.42 -4.95 3.43
C LEU A 288 -13.91 -3.89 4.42
N PHE A 289 -15.00 -3.22 4.06
CA PHE A 289 -15.56 -2.11 4.84
C PHE A 289 -17.04 -2.35 5.22
N PRO A 290 -17.40 -3.50 5.80
CA PRO A 290 -18.80 -3.84 6.01
C PRO A 290 -19.49 -2.92 7.01
N ARG A 291 -20.80 -2.77 6.81
CA ARG A 291 -21.71 -2.11 7.74
C ARG A 291 -22.79 -3.09 8.17
N PHE A 292 -23.05 -3.18 9.48
CA PHE A 292 -24.05 -4.08 10.07
C PHE A 292 -24.54 -3.56 11.44
N PRO A 293 -25.65 -4.09 11.98
CA PRO A 293 -26.18 -3.68 13.28
C PRO A 293 -25.18 -3.85 14.44
N LEU A 294 -25.18 -2.91 15.40
CA LEU A 294 -24.25 -2.94 16.53
C LEU A 294 -24.40 -4.18 17.43
N ARG A 295 -25.57 -4.84 17.46
CA ARG A 295 -25.68 -6.15 18.13
C ARG A 295 -24.70 -7.18 17.57
N GLY A 296 -24.49 -7.17 16.25
CA GLY A 296 -23.48 -8.01 15.58
C GLY A 296 -22.06 -7.65 16.02
N HIS A 297 -21.76 -6.35 16.13
CA HIS A 297 -20.47 -5.89 16.66
C HIS A 297 -20.24 -6.38 18.10
N ARG A 298 -21.23 -6.25 18.98
CA ARG A 298 -21.11 -6.69 20.38
C ARG A 298 -20.87 -8.18 20.50
N ALA A 299 -21.59 -8.99 19.71
CA ALA A 299 -21.38 -10.44 19.65
C ALA A 299 -19.97 -10.78 19.16
N LEU A 300 -19.50 -10.13 18.08
CA LEU A 300 -18.14 -10.31 17.56
C LEU A 300 -17.06 -9.92 18.59
N ALA A 301 -17.23 -8.77 19.25
CA ALA A 301 -16.31 -8.30 20.27
C ALA A 301 -16.23 -9.26 21.47
N ALA A 302 -17.38 -9.76 21.94
CA ALA A 302 -17.48 -10.76 22.99
C ALA A 302 -16.84 -12.10 22.58
N ALA A 303 -16.95 -12.47 21.30
CA ALA A 303 -16.29 -13.65 20.74
C ALA A 303 -14.78 -13.46 20.49
N GLY A 304 -14.23 -12.29 20.81
CA GLY A 304 -12.80 -11.99 20.71
C GLY A 304 -12.35 -11.43 19.36
N ALA A 305 -13.27 -11.03 18.48
CA ALA A 305 -12.90 -10.37 17.24
C ALA A 305 -12.24 -9.01 17.51
N ARG A 306 -11.26 -8.65 16.68
CA ARG A 306 -10.56 -7.36 16.72
C ARG A 306 -10.52 -6.75 15.32
N TYR A 307 -11.05 -5.54 15.20
CA TYR A 307 -11.07 -4.73 13.99
C TYR A 307 -11.32 -3.26 14.37
N TYR A 308 -11.19 -2.34 13.41
CA TYR A 308 -11.36 -0.92 13.67
C TYR A 308 -12.72 -0.40 13.20
N PRO A 309 -13.30 0.58 13.92
CA PRO A 309 -14.41 1.38 13.39
C PRO A 309 -13.97 2.06 12.09
N TRP A 310 -14.90 2.23 11.17
CA TRP A 310 -14.66 2.98 9.94
C TRP A 310 -15.95 3.64 9.45
N PRO A 311 -15.91 4.90 8.94
CA PRO A 311 -14.74 5.79 8.81
C PRO A 311 -14.17 6.25 10.16
N ALA A 312 -13.06 7.00 10.18
CA ALA A 312 -12.36 7.37 11.43
C ALA A 312 -13.23 8.06 12.49
N ALA A 313 -14.30 8.76 12.08
CA ALA A 313 -15.27 9.39 12.96
C ALA A 313 -16.38 8.45 13.47
N GLU A 314 -16.43 7.19 12.99
CA GLU A 314 -17.43 6.20 13.37
C GLU A 314 -17.19 5.75 14.82
N THR A 315 -18.27 5.64 15.58
CA THR A 315 -18.26 5.00 16.90
C THR A 315 -18.92 3.63 16.76
N LEU A 316 -18.60 2.69 17.64
CA LEU A 316 -19.29 1.39 17.71
C LEU A 316 -20.20 1.30 18.95
N GLU A 317 -20.74 2.45 19.36
CA GLU A 317 -21.58 2.63 20.54
C GLU A 317 -23.01 3.09 20.18
N GLY A 318 -23.98 2.86 21.06
CA GLY A 318 -25.38 3.22 20.82
C GLY A 318 -26.32 2.00 20.69
N PRO A 319 -27.56 2.20 20.23
CA PRO A 319 -28.59 1.15 20.17
C PRO A 319 -28.19 -0.05 19.30
N ASP A 320 -28.72 -1.24 19.61
CA ASP A 320 -28.38 -2.50 18.96
C ASP A 320 -28.71 -2.57 17.46
N ASP A 321 -29.76 -1.86 17.05
CA ASP A 321 -30.24 -1.75 15.68
C ASP A 321 -29.51 -0.68 14.86
N ARG A 322 -28.71 0.19 15.50
CA ARG A 322 -27.88 1.16 14.79
C ARG A 322 -26.89 0.43 13.90
N ILE A 323 -26.80 0.85 12.65
CA ILE A 323 -25.80 0.33 11.70
C ILE A 323 -24.46 1.03 11.95
N GLY A 324 -23.44 0.26 12.33
CA GLY A 324 -22.05 0.74 12.44
C GLY A 324 -21.20 0.23 11.27
N GLY A 325 -20.20 1.02 10.87
CA GLY A 325 -19.18 0.61 9.89
C GLY A 325 -17.89 0.14 10.55
N CYS A 326 -17.23 -0.83 9.92
CA CYS A 326 -15.91 -1.27 10.35
C CYS A 326 -15.00 -1.62 9.18
N ARG A 327 -13.69 -1.62 9.42
CA ARG A 327 -12.68 -2.09 8.48
C ARG A 327 -12.16 -3.46 8.92
N LEU A 328 -12.28 -4.43 8.03
CA LEU A 328 -11.72 -5.77 8.19
C LEU A 328 -10.58 -5.96 7.20
N VAL A 329 -9.45 -6.50 7.65
CA VAL A 329 -8.26 -6.74 6.83
C VAL A 329 -7.82 -8.19 6.99
N CYS A 330 -7.68 -8.89 5.88
CA CYS A 330 -7.08 -10.22 5.83
C CYS A 330 -5.58 -10.11 5.52
N SER A 331 -4.78 -11.02 6.05
CA SER A 331 -3.34 -11.08 5.81
C SER A 331 -2.95 -12.39 5.14
N TRP A 332 -1.66 -12.51 4.79
CA TRP A 332 -1.10 -13.76 4.28
C TRP A 332 -1.24 -14.94 5.26
N ALA A 333 -1.44 -14.65 6.57
CA ALA A 333 -1.55 -15.64 7.63
C ALA A 333 -3.00 -15.84 8.14
N THR A 334 -3.99 -15.14 7.57
CA THR A 334 -5.39 -15.29 8.00
C THR A 334 -5.88 -16.70 7.67
N GLU A 335 -6.43 -17.40 8.66
CA GLU A 335 -6.90 -18.77 8.45
C GLU A 335 -8.40 -18.81 8.09
N ALA A 336 -8.79 -19.75 7.24
CA ALA A 336 -10.20 -19.93 6.85
C ALA A 336 -11.12 -20.17 8.06
N VAL A 337 -10.62 -20.86 9.10
CA VAL A 337 -11.37 -21.11 10.34
C VAL A 337 -11.68 -19.82 11.10
N GLU A 338 -10.81 -18.80 11.04
CA GLU A 338 -11.07 -17.51 11.66
C GLU A 338 -12.15 -16.73 10.91
N VAL A 339 -12.14 -16.80 9.57
CA VAL A 339 -13.17 -16.21 8.70
C VAL A 339 -14.52 -16.87 8.96
N ASP A 340 -14.56 -18.20 9.00
CA ASP A 340 -15.79 -18.97 9.22
C ASP A 340 -16.38 -18.70 10.61
N ARG A 341 -15.53 -18.62 11.63
CA ARG A 341 -15.95 -18.28 12.99
C ARG A 341 -16.53 -16.87 13.06
N PHE A 342 -15.91 -15.89 12.38
CA PHE A 342 -16.43 -14.52 12.33
C PHE A 342 -17.84 -14.49 11.72
N LEU A 343 -18.01 -15.17 10.58
CA LEU A 343 -19.29 -15.23 9.87
C LEU A 343 -20.37 -15.95 10.69
N ALA A 344 -20.03 -17.04 11.37
CA ALA A 344 -20.97 -17.78 12.22
C ALA A 344 -21.50 -16.92 13.37
N VAL A 345 -20.59 -16.23 14.10
CA VAL A 345 -20.97 -15.34 15.21
C VAL A 345 -21.83 -14.18 14.73
N LEU A 346 -21.48 -13.57 13.59
CA LEU A 346 -22.26 -12.46 13.06
C LEU A 346 -23.66 -12.89 12.64
N ARG A 347 -23.78 -14.03 11.95
CA ARG A 347 -25.07 -14.57 11.49
C ARG A 347 -26.00 -14.87 12.66
N GLU A 348 -25.50 -15.58 13.67
CA GLU A 348 -26.27 -15.90 14.88
C GLU A 348 -26.80 -14.63 15.58
N ALA A 349 -25.99 -13.57 15.63
CA ALA A 349 -26.38 -12.31 16.26
C ALA A 349 -27.38 -11.46 15.45
N LEU A 350 -27.51 -11.70 14.14
CA LEU A 350 -28.40 -10.93 13.27
C LEU A 350 -29.71 -11.66 12.95
N ASP A 351 -29.70 -13.00 12.97
CA ASP A 351 -30.86 -13.87 12.74
C ASP A 351 -31.74 -14.05 14.01
N GLY A 352 -31.18 -13.87 15.20
CA GLY A 352 -31.87 -13.96 16.51
C GLY A 352 -32.52 -12.66 16.95
#